data_AF-A0AA85BR84-F1
#
_entry.id   AF-A0AA85BR84-F1
#
_cell.length_a   1.000
_cell.length_b   1.000
_cell.length_c   1.000
_cell.angle_alpha   90.00
_cell.angle_beta   90.00
_cell.angle_gamma   90.00
#
_symmetry.space_group_name_H-M   'P 1'
#
loop_
_entity.id
_entity.type
_entity.pdbx_description
1 polymer ?
#
loop_
_entity_poly.entity_id
_entity_poly.type
_entity_poly.pdbx_seq_one_letter_code
_entity_poly.pdbx_strand_id
1 'polypeptide(L)'
;MWNNMSVGVRQHHCRRCGHAVCDKCSPYRSNLPCMGFEKDVRICNQCFPLITDSDRRSLAISFDARHPVTCIRVEESLNLLLTVGKDRIIKVWDIKAFSSNPHS
;
A
#
# COMPACT_ATOMS: atom_id res chain seq x y z
N MET A 1 -17.76 17.82 -15.87
CA MET A 1 -17.37 16.56 -16.56
C MET A 1 -17.44 15.32 -15.66
N TRP A 2 -17.59 15.45 -14.34
CA TRP A 2 -17.60 14.33 -13.38
C TRP A 2 -18.95 13.63 -13.19
N ASN A 3 -20.03 14.20 -13.72
CA ASN A 3 -21.41 13.76 -13.49
C ASN A 3 -22.10 13.18 -14.74
N ASN A 4 -21.38 12.98 -15.84
CA ASN A 4 -21.97 12.43 -17.06
C ASN A 4 -21.69 10.93 -17.16
N MET A 5 -22.55 10.12 -16.55
CA MET A 5 -22.53 8.67 -16.65
C MET A 5 -23.32 8.25 -17.89
N SER A 6 -22.62 8.06 -19.02
CA SER A 6 -23.21 7.47 -20.22
C SER A 6 -23.22 5.95 -20.14
N VAL A 7 -24.35 5.35 -20.49
CA VAL A 7 -24.48 3.88 -20.63
C VAL A 7 -23.49 3.41 -21.69
N GLY A 8 -22.58 2.50 -21.32
CA GLY A 8 -21.54 1.95 -22.21
C GLY A 8 -20.12 2.46 -21.96
N VAL A 9 -19.90 3.52 -21.17
CA VAL A 9 -18.55 3.97 -20.77
C VAL A 9 -18.23 3.46 -19.36
N ARG A 10 -17.19 2.64 -19.23
CA ARG A 10 -16.74 2.15 -17.92
C ARG A 10 -16.14 3.29 -17.11
N GLN A 11 -16.67 3.49 -15.91
CA GLN A 11 -16.13 4.45 -14.94
C GLN A 11 -14.92 3.87 -14.21
N HIS A 12 -13.96 4.74 -13.90
CA HIS A 12 -12.77 4.44 -13.11
C HIS A 12 -12.63 5.46 -11.97
N HIS A 13 -11.75 5.21 -11.02
CA HIS A 13 -11.46 6.17 -9.95
C HIS A 13 -9.97 6.54 -9.96
N CYS A 14 -9.66 7.81 -9.75
CA CYS A 14 -8.29 8.25 -9.45
C CYS A 14 -7.95 7.83 -8.02
N ARG A 15 -6.83 7.13 -7.82
CA ARG A 15 -6.46 6.66 -6.47
C ARG A 15 -5.92 7.76 -5.56
N ARG A 16 -5.49 8.90 -6.12
CA ARG A 16 -5.05 10.07 -5.34
C ARG A 16 -6.21 10.91 -4.81
N CYS A 17 -7.16 11.28 -5.68
CA CYS A 17 -8.25 12.19 -5.31
C CYS A 17 -9.62 11.53 -5.16
N GLY A 18 -9.76 10.22 -5.42
CA GLY A 18 -11.01 9.48 -5.31
C GLY A 18 -12.07 9.76 -6.39
N HIS A 19 -11.88 10.79 -7.22
CA HIS A 19 -12.89 11.19 -8.19
C HIS A 19 -13.07 10.17 -9.32
N ALA A 20 -14.30 10.08 -9.80
CA ALA A 20 -14.67 9.18 -10.87
C ALA A 20 -14.34 9.73 -12.27
N VAL A 21 -13.59 8.97 -13.07
CA VAL A 21 -12.98 9.38 -14.35
C VAL A 21 -13.25 8.33 -15.42
N CYS A 22 -13.27 8.75 -16.69
CA CYS A 22 -13.19 7.80 -17.81
C CYS A 22 -11.73 7.40 -18.08
N ASP A 23 -11.52 6.47 -19.00
CA ASP A 23 -10.18 5.99 -19.35
C ASP A 23 -9.28 7.11 -19.91
N LYS A 24 -9.81 7.94 -20.82
CA LYS A 24 -9.10 9.08 -21.41
C LYS A 24 -8.66 10.15 -20.40
N CYS A 25 -9.42 10.32 -19.31
CA CYS A 25 -9.11 11.28 -18.25
C CYS A 25 -8.10 10.73 -17.21
N SER A 26 -7.69 9.46 -17.35
CA SER A 26 -6.79 8.79 -16.42
C SER A 26 -5.84 7.80 -17.11
N PRO A 27 -5.05 8.25 -18.09
CA PRO A 27 -4.12 7.41 -18.83
C PRO A 27 -2.89 7.02 -18.01
N TYR A 28 -2.61 7.75 -16.91
CA TYR A 28 -1.40 7.58 -16.13
C TYR A 28 -1.55 6.56 -15.00
N ARG A 29 -0.43 5.95 -14.62
CA ARG A 29 -0.29 5.20 -13.39
C ARG A 29 0.94 5.65 -12.62
N SER A 30 0.87 5.54 -11.29
CA SER A 30 1.98 5.79 -10.37
C SER A 30 1.72 5.02 -9.08
N ASN A 31 2.77 4.64 -8.37
CA ASN A 31 2.67 4.28 -6.97
C ASN A 31 2.39 5.53 -6.11
N LEU A 32 1.81 5.30 -4.93
CA LEU A 32 1.57 6.30 -3.88
C LEU A 32 1.77 5.63 -2.51
N PRO A 33 3.01 5.29 -2.12
CA PRO A 33 3.28 4.57 -0.87
C PRO A 33 2.73 5.26 0.39
N CYS A 34 2.72 6.59 0.44
CA CYS A 34 2.11 7.35 1.55
C CYS A 34 0.61 7.09 1.72
N MET A 35 -0.08 6.64 0.68
CA MET A 35 -1.49 6.22 0.70
C MET A 35 -1.65 4.69 0.72
N GLY A 36 -0.56 3.93 0.91
CA GLY A 36 -0.55 2.47 0.93
C GLY A 36 -0.52 1.79 -0.44
N PHE A 37 -0.32 2.55 -1.53
CA PHE A 37 -0.22 1.99 -2.87
C PHE A 37 1.24 1.80 -3.27
N GLU A 38 1.82 0.66 -2.89
CA GLU A 38 3.21 0.31 -3.26
C GLU A 38 3.37 -0.10 -4.73
N LYS A 39 2.26 -0.47 -5.39
CA LYS A 39 2.22 -0.79 -6.81
C LYS A 39 1.53 0.33 -7.58
N ASP A 40 1.82 0.41 -8.87
CA ASP A 40 1.22 1.40 -9.77
C ASP A 40 -0.30 1.31 -9.81
N VAL A 41 -0.94 2.41 -9.44
CA VAL A 41 -2.39 2.59 -9.48
C VAL A 41 -2.78 3.71 -10.43
N ARG A 42 -4.05 3.69 -10.88
CA ARG A 42 -4.58 4.65 -11.86
C ARG A 42 -4.70 6.06 -11.28
N ILE A 43 -4.18 7.06 -12.01
CA ILE A 43 -4.16 8.48 -11.63
C ILE A 43 -4.79 9.31 -12.75
N CYS A 44 -5.59 10.32 -12.40
CA CYS A 44 -6.17 11.25 -13.38
C CYS A 44 -5.16 12.30 -13.87
N ASN A 45 -5.46 12.93 -15.01
CA ASN A 45 -4.64 13.98 -15.62
C ASN A 45 -4.31 15.15 -14.67
N GLN A 46 -5.23 15.47 -13.75
CA GLN A 46 -5.05 16.57 -12.81
C GLN A 46 -4.11 16.19 -11.65
N CYS A 47 -4.15 14.93 -11.23
CA CYS A 47 -3.37 14.46 -10.09
C CYS A 47 -1.95 14.06 -10.47
N PHE A 48 -1.74 13.51 -11.66
CA PHE A 48 -0.45 12.95 -12.05
C PHE A 48 0.72 13.95 -12.01
N PRO A 49 0.57 15.20 -12.49
CA PRO A 49 1.64 16.21 -12.43
C PRO A 49 2.00 16.65 -11.01
N LEU A 50 1.13 16.40 -10.03
CA LEU A 50 1.33 16.79 -8.63
C LEU A 50 2.06 15.71 -7.81
N ILE A 51 2.38 14.56 -8.41
CA ILE A 51 3.11 13.47 -7.74
C ILE A 51 4.60 13.74 -7.89
N THR A 52 5.28 13.91 -6.75
CA THR A 52 6.72 14.12 -6.65
C THR A 52 7.47 12.80 -6.45
N ASP A 53 8.79 12.81 -6.58
CA ASP A 53 9.60 11.62 -6.32
C ASP A 53 9.57 11.18 -4.85
N SER A 54 9.39 12.14 -3.93
CA SER A 54 9.16 11.82 -2.52
C SER A 54 7.87 11.02 -2.33
N ASP A 55 6.82 11.34 -3.10
CA ASP A 55 5.54 10.62 -3.06
C ASP A 55 5.63 9.20 -3.64
N ARG A 56 6.69 8.88 -4.39
CA ARG A 56 6.93 7.57 -5.02
C ARG A 56 7.88 6.68 -4.21
N ARG A 57 8.48 7.21 -3.14
CA ARG A 57 9.42 6.46 -2.32
C ARG A 57 8.72 5.34 -1.57
N SER A 58 9.10 4.09 -1.85
CA SER A 58 8.59 2.90 -1.16
C SER A 58 8.70 3.06 0.35
N LEU A 59 7.60 2.79 1.06
CA LEU A 59 7.58 2.71 2.52
C LEU A 59 7.61 1.26 3.01
N ALA A 60 7.30 0.32 2.11
CA ALA A 60 7.43 -1.10 2.35
C ALA A 60 8.82 -1.62 1.96
N ILE A 61 9.29 -2.61 2.72
CA ILE A 61 10.37 -3.49 2.30
C ILE A 61 9.72 -4.77 1.78
N SER A 62 9.89 -5.05 0.49
CA SER A 62 9.39 -6.29 -0.10
C SER A 62 10.28 -7.45 0.33
N PHE A 63 9.71 -8.38 1.10
CA PHE A 63 10.32 -9.68 1.36
C PHE A 63 9.51 -10.75 0.64
N ASP A 64 10.18 -11.62 -0.12
CA ASP A 64 9.54 -12.78 -0.74
C ASP A 64 9.26 -13.82 0.34
N ALA A 65 8.22 -13.57 1.12
CA ALA A 65 7.76 -14.44 2.17
C ALA A 65 7.15 -15.69 1.52
N ARG A 66 7.94 -16.76 1.44
CA ARG A 66 7.45 -18.13 1.18
C ARG A 66 6.41 -18.62 2.22
N HIS A 67 6.13 -17.80 3.24
CA HIS A 67 5.03 -17.95 4.19
C HIS A 67 4.08 -16.75 4.08
N PRO A 68 2.97 -16.87 3.33
CA PRO A 68 1.93 -15.84 3.34
C PRO A 68 1.29 -15.74 4.73
N VAL A 69 1.53 -14.63 5.42
CA VAL A 69 1.02 -14.39 6.78
C VAL A 69 -0.46 -14.02 6.75
N THR A 70 -1.29 -14.77 7.48
CA THR A 70 -2.73 -14.54 7.64
C THR A 70 -3.07 -13.82 8.93
N CYS A 71 -2.26 -13.98 9.97
CA CYS A 71 -2.47 -13.32 11.25
C CYS A 71 -1.12 -12.88 11.82
N ILE A 72 -1.11 -11.68 12.38
CA ILE A 72 0.02 -11.13 13.14
C ILE A 72 -0.50 -10.78 14.52
N ARG A 73 0.25 -11.16 15.57
CA ARG A 73 -0.01 -10.77 16.95
C ARG A 73 1.29 -10.32 17.60
N VAL A 74 1.26 -9.16 18.24
CA VAL A 74 2.39 -8.66 19.04
C VAL A 74 2.02 -8.87 20.51
N GLU A 75 2.93 -9.48 21.25
CA GLU A 75 2.86 -9.58 22.71
C GLU A 75 4.00 -8.74 23.28
N GLU A 76 3.70 -7.48 23.58
CA GLU A 76 4.69 -6.47 23.99
C GLU A 76 5.36 -6.85 25.31
N SER A 77 4.62 -7.43 26.26
CA SER A 77 5.14 -7.85 27.56
C SER A 77 6.29 -8.86 27.45
N LEU A 78 6.27 -9.68 26.40
CA LEU A 78 7.28 -10.70 26.12
C LEU A 78 8.26 -10.29 25.02
N ASN A 79 8.04 -9.14 24.39
CA ASN A 79 8.74 -8.72 23.17
C ASN A 79 8.70 -9.80 22.07
N LEU A 80 7.52 -10.36 21.83
CA LEU A 80 7.33 -11.38 20.81
C LEU A 80 6.40 -10.88 19.69
N LEU A 81 6.79 -11.17 18.46
CA LEU A 81 5.92 -11.08 17.29
C LEU A 81 5.58 -12.49 16.83
N LEU A 82 4.30 -12.80 16.76
CA LEU A 82 3.76 -14.07 16.28
C LEU A 82 3.19 -13.85 14.89
N THR A 83 3.63 -14.65 13.91
CA THR A 83 3.07 -14.64 12.56
C THR A 83 2.54 -16.02 12.20
N VAL A 84 1.27 -16.12 11.84
CA VAL A 84 0.63 -17.37 11.38
C VAL A 84 0.54 -17.35 9.86
N GLY A 85 1.04 -18.40 9.20
CA GLY A 85 0.99 -18.57 7.75
C GLY A 85 -0.14 -19.48 7.26
N LYS A 86 -0.48 -19.36 5.97
CA LYS A 86 -1.44 -20.28 5.29
C LYS A 86 -0.98 -21.74 5.25
N ASP A 87 0.32 -21.95 5.36
CA ASP A 87 0.98 -23.26 5.42
C ASP A 87 0.92 -23.92 6.79
N ARG A 88 0.10 -23.39 7.71
CA ARG A 88 -0.07 -23.87 9.10
C ARG A 88 1.19 -23.73 9.96
N ILE A 89 2.15 -22.91 9.52
CA ILE A 89 3.34 -22.62 10.30
C ILE A 89 3.14 -21.32 11.08
N ILE A 90 3.50 -21.37 12.36
CA ILE A 90 3.55 -20.21 13.24
C ILE A 90 5.03 -19.88 13.46
N LYS A 91 5.44 -18.66 13.13
CA LYS A 91 6.77 -18.16 13.47
C LYS A 91 6.67 -17.25 14.69
N VAL A 92 7.65 -17.39 15.57
CA VAL A 92 7.83 -16.59 16.77
C VAL A 92 9.12 -15.81 16.58
N TRP A 93 9.03 -14.48 16.65
CA TRP A 93 10.16 -13.59 16.46
C TRP A 93 10.41 -12.82 17.76
N ASP A 94 11.65 -12.84 18.23
CA ASP A 94 12.10 -11.94 19.30
C ASP A 94 12.27 -10.55 18.71
N ILE A 95 11.53 -9.57 19.24
CA ILE A 95 11.57 -8.17 18.77
C ILE A 95 12.30 -7.24 19.74
N LYS A 96 13.00 -7.76 20.77
CA LYS A 96 13.81 -6.95 21.69
C LYS A 96 14.83 -6.08 20.96
N ALA A 97 15.41 -6.59 19.87
CA ALA A 97 16.38 -5.85 19.06
C ALA A 97 15.83 -4.54 18.47
N PHE A 98 14.51 -4.38 18.38
CA PHE A 98 13.85 -3.16 17.92
C PHE A 98 13.48 -2.19 19.05
N SER A 99 13.57 -2.63 20.32
CA SER A 99 13.29 -1.81 21.51
C SER A 99 14.50 -1.05 22.05
N SER A 100 15.73 -1.45 21.67
CA SER A 100 16.94 -0.71 22.03
C SER A 100 17.13 0.47 21.08
N ASN A 101 16.75 1.66 21.55
CA ASN A 101 16.95 2.92 20.85
C ASN A 101 18.46 3.18 20.63
N PRO A 102 18.96 3.42 19.40
CA PRO A 102 20.37 3.76 19.17
C PRO A 102 20.73 5.22 19.54
N HIS A 103 19.82 5.97 20.16
CA HIS A 103 19.97 7.39 20.48
C HIS A 103 19.84 7.74 21.98
N SER A 104 20.21 6.84 22.89
CA SER A 104 20.50 7.19 24.29
C SER A 104 21.99 7.22 24.54
#